data_AF-A0A841CU85-F1
#
_entry.id   AF-A0A841CU85-F1
#
_cell.length_a   1.000
_cell.length_b   1.000
_cell.length_c   1.000
_cell.angle_alpha   90.00
_cell.angle_beta   90.00
_cell.angle_gamma   90.00
#
_symmetry.space_group_name_H-M   'P 1'
#
loop_
_entity.id
_entity.type
_entity.pdbx_description
1 polymer ?
#
loop_
_entity_poly.entity_id
_entity_poly.type
_entity_poly.pdbx_seq_one_letter_code
_entity_poly.pdbx_strand_id
1 'polypeptide(L)'
;MSGVNRRAEQRYGNLVNSMDFVTEQLGPIGKLIDRMRDNPAPPGSWRVTPPDELKKMLAAVQTKLTALKDTAVKYETELKTREWKV
;
A
#
# COMPACT_ATOMS: atom_id res chain seq x y z
N MET A 1 15.30 13.37 -25.84
CA MET A 1 15.21 12.57 -24.60
C MET A 1 15.34 11.11 -24.99
N SER A 2 16.34 10.40 -24.45
CA SER A 2 16.62 9.00 -24.80
C SER A 2 15.42 8.09 -24.42
N GLY A 3 15.20 7.00 -25.17
CA GLY A 3 14.11 6.06 -24.88
C GLY A 3 14.17 5.40 -23.49
N VAL A 4 15.34 5.44 -22.85
CA VAL A 4 15.58 4.96 -21.47
C VAL A 4 14.88 5.85 -20.44
N ASN A 5 14.98 7.18 -20.59
CA ASN A 5 14.36 8.13 -19.67
C ASN A 5 12.82 8.01 -19.69
N ARG A 6 12.24 7.89 -20.89
CA ARG A 6 10.78 7.69 -21.06
C ARG A 6 10.30 6.38 -20.40
N ARG A 7 11.11 5.33 -20.43
CA ARG A 7 10.77 4.05 -19.79
C ARG A 7 10.87 4.13 -18.26
N ALA A 8 11.83 4.88 -17.74
CA ALA A 8 11.97 5.14 -16.30
C ALA A 8 10.77 5.94 -15.77
N GLU A 9 10.38 7.01 -16.46
CA GLU A 9 9.19 7.81 -16.16
C GLU A 9 7.91 6.96 -16.13
N GLN A 10 7.71 6.12 -17.15
CA GLN A 10 6.55 5.21 -17.21
C GLN A 10 6.54 4.20 -16.06
N ARG A 11 7.68 3.61 -15.71
CA ARG A 11 7.79 2.67 -14.59
C ARG A 11 7.47 3.35 -13.26
N TYR A 12 7.96 4.57 -13.08
CA TYR A 12 7.66 5.36 -11.90
C TYR A 12 6.17 5.71 -11.81
N GLY A 13 5.56 6.18 -12.91
CA GLY A 13 4.12 6.44 -12.96
C GLY A 13 3.29 5.20 -12.64
N ASN A 14 3.67 4.03 -13.17
CA ASN A 14 3.01 2.77 -12.86
C ASN A 14 3.13 2.39 -11.38
N LEU A 15 4.29 2.63 -10.76
CA LEU A 15 4.51 2.39 -9.33
C LEU A 15 3.59 3.28 -8.48
N VAL A 16 3.56 4.59 -8.75
CA VAL A 16 2.70 5.54 -8.04
C VAL A 16 1.23 5.18 -8.18
N ASN A 17 0.76 4.94 -9.40
CA ASN A 17 -0.62 4.54 -9.65
C ASN A 17 -1.01 3.25 -8.92
N SER A 18 -0.08 2.28 -8.85
CA SER A 18 -0.32 1.03 -8.13
C SER A 18 -0.42 1.26 -6.62
N MET A 19 0.42 2.12 -6.05
CA MET A 19 0.35 2.47 -4.63
C MET A 19 -0.94 3.21 -4.28
N ASP A 20 -1.40 4.11 -5.16
CA ASP A 20 -2.65 4.84 -4.95
C ASP A 20 -3.86 3.92 -5.05
N PHE A 21 -3.90 3.05 -6.06
CA PHE A 21 -4.93 2.02 -6.18
C PHE A 21 -5.01 1.16 -4.91
N VAL A 22 -3.88 0.65 -4.41
CA VAL A 22 -3.86 -0.13 -3.16
C VAL A 22 -4.37 0.70 -1.97
N THR A 23 -3.97 1.98 -1.88
CA THR A 23 -4.43 2.87 -0.80
C THR A 23 -5.94 3.01 -0.80
N GLU A 24 -6.55 3.22 -1.97
CA GLU A 24 -7.99 3.35 -2.14
C GLU A 24 -8.72 2.06 -1.75
N GLN A 25 -8.20 0.90 -2.15
CA GLN A 25 -8.81 -0.39 -1.80
C GLN A 25 -8.76 -0.70 -0.30
N LEU A 26 -7.75 -0.20 0.42
CA LEU A 26 -7.64 -0.38 1.87
C LEU A 26 -8.61 0.51 2.67
N GLY A 27 -9.06 1.65 2.11
CA GLY A 27 -9.94 2.60 2.79
C GLY A 27 -11.25 1.98 3.30
N PRO A 28 -12.00 1.24 2.47
CA PRO A 28 -13.23 0.55 2.90
C PRO A 28 -13.01 -0.56 3.93
N ILE A 29 -11.82 -1.16 3.99
CA ILE A 29 -11.53 -2.33 4.85
C ILE A 29 -11.66 -1.96 6.32
N GLY A 30 -11.22 -0.77 6.73
CA GLY A 30 -11.38 -0.32 8.12
C GLY A 30 -12.85 -0.29 8.56
N LYS A 31 -13.72 0.27 7.71
CA LYS A 31 -15.17 0.30 7.94
C LYS A 31 -15.80 -1.09 7.99
N LEU A 32 -15.26 -2.04 7.22
CA LEU A 32 -15.71 -3.43 7.25
C LEU A 32 -15.34 -4.09 8.58
N ILE A 33 -14.09 -3.92 9.02
CA ILE A 33 -13.59 -4.47 10.29
C ILE A 33 -14.37 -3.89 11.48
N ASP A 34 -14.69 -2.60 11.47
CA ASP A 34 -15.49 -1.97 12.53
C ASP A 34 -16.91 -2.52 12.66
N ARG A 35 -17.46 -3.12 11.60
CA ARG A 35 -18.77 -3.78 11.61
C ARG A 35 -18.70 -5.25 12.01
N MET A 36 -17.51 -5.84 12.08
CA MET A 36 -17.34 -7.22 12.48
C MET A 36 -17.66 -7.37 13.96
N ARG A 37 -18.50 -8.37 14.28
CA ARG A 37 -18.71 -8.79 15.66
C ARG A 37 -17.65 -9.80 16.02
N ASP A 38 -17.18 -9.73 17.25
CA ASP A 38 -16.36 -10.80 17.78
C ASP A 38 -17.24 -12.04 17.92
N ASN A 39 -16.89 -13.11 17.20
CA ASN A 39 -17.65 -14.35 17.16
C ASN A 39 -16.72 -15.52 17.44
N PRO A 40 -16.52 -15.86 18.73
CA PRO A 40 -15.63 -16.95 19.10
C PRO A 40 -16.20 -18.28 18.59
N ALA A 41 -15.58 -18.84 17.55
CA ALA A 41 -15.99 -20.14 17.01
C ALA A 41 -15.51 -21.30 17.92
N PRO A 42 -16.28 -22.42 17.98
CA PRO A 42 -15.94 -23.57 18.81
C PRO A 42 -14.53 -24.11 18.54
N PRO A 43 -13.89 -24.76 19.53
CA PRO A 43 -12.64 -25.47 19.32
C PRO A 43 -12.74 -26.45 18.13
N GLY A 44 -11.75 -26.45 17.22
CA GLY A 44 -11.75 -27.30 16.02
C GLY A 44 -12.48 -26.72 14.79
N SER A 45 -13.16 -25.58 14.93
CA SER A 45 -13.75 -24.86 13.78
C SER A 45 -12.79 -23.82 13.20
N TRP A 46 -12.93 -23.52 11.90
CA TRP A 46 -12.22 -22.41 11.28
C TRP A 46 -12.58 -21.10 12.00
N ARG A 47 -11.56 -20.38 12.50
CA ARG A 47 -11.75 -19.09 13.19
C ARG A 47 -11.36 -17.97 12.24
N VAL A 48 -12.24 -16.99 12.09
CA VAL A 48 -11.87 -15.72 11.46
C VAL A 48 -11.00 -14.94 12.46
N THR A 49 -9.92 -14.33 11.96
CA THR A 49 -9.06 -13.44 12.75
C THR A 49 -9.91 -12.37 13.47
N PRO A 50 -9.74 -12.16 14.78
CA PRO A 50 -10.53 -11.18 15.53
C PRO A 50 -10.42 -9.77 14.94
N PRO A 51 -11.46 -8.92 15.08
CA PRO A 51 -11.45 -7.57 14.55
C PRO A 51 -10.24 -6.74 15.01
N ASP A 52 -9.81 -6.88 16.26
CA ASP A 52 -8.66 -6.15 16.81
C ASP A 52 -7.33 -6.55 16.15
N GLU A 53 -7.16 -7.84 15.83
CA GLU A 53 -6.00 -8.32 15.10
C GLU A 53 -6.01 -7.82 13.66
N LEU A 54 -7.17 -7.83 13.00
CA LEU A 54 -7.34 -7.26 11.66
C LEU A 54 -7.04 -5.75 11.63
N LYS A 55 -7.44 -5.00 12.67
CA LYS A 55 -7.08 -3.57 12.81
C LYS A 55 -5.57 -3.36 12.90
N LYS A 56 -4.88 -4.19 13.70
CA LYS A 56 -3.41 -4.13 13.81
C LYS A 56 -2.74 -4.45 12.48
N MET A 57 -3.23 -5.46 11.76
CA MET A 57 -2.72 -5.80 10.43
C MET A 57 -2.95 -4.67 9.43
N LEU A 58 -4.14 -4.08 9.41
CA LEU A 58 -4.47 -2.95 8.54
C LEU A 58 -3.55 -1.75 8.83
N ALA A 59 -3.37 -1.39 10.11
CA ALA A 59 -2.46 -0.32 10.50
C ALA A 59 -1.01 -0.60 10.06
N ALA A 60 -0.53 -1.82 10.22
CA ALA A 60 0.81 -2.20 9.77
C ALA A 60 0.98 -2.08 8.25
N VAL A 61 -0.03 -2.47 7.46
CA VAL A 61 -0.02 -2.32 6.01
C VAL A 61 -0.03 -0.84 5.61
N GLN A 62 -0.87 -0.02 6.25
CA GLN A 62 -0.93 1.42 6.00
C GLN A 62 0.42 2.09 6.28
N THR A 63 1.07 1.79 7.40
CA THR A 63 2.40 2.31 7.72
C THR A 63 3.43 1.93 6.67
N LYS A 64 3.45 0.67 6.22
CA LYS A 64 4.36 0.21 5.17
C LYS A 64 4.09 0.91 3.83
N LEU A 65 2.82 1.13 3.50
CA LEU A 65 2.43 1.82 2.27
C LEU A 65 2.84 3.30 2.30
N THR A 66 2.67 3.97 3.43
CA THR A 66 3.17 5.34 3.63
C THR A 66 4.69 5.41 3.47
N ALA A 67 5.43 4.51 4.13
CA ALA A 67 6.89 4.45 4.01
C ALA A 67 7.36 4.21 2.55
N LEU A 68 6.63 3.37 1.81
CA LEU A 68 6.90 3.13 0.38
C LEU A 68 6.64 4.38 -0.46
N LYS A 69 5.56 5.12 -0.20
CA LYS A 69 5.25 6.40 -0.86
C LYS A 69 6.33 7.45 -0.58
N ASP A 70 6.73 7.60 0.67
CA ASP A 70 7.79 8.54 1.07
C ASP A 70 9.11 8.23 0.36
N THR A 71 9.44 6.93 0.29
CA THR A 71 10.63 6.45 -0.42
C THR A 71 10.54 6.73 -1.92
N ALA A 72 9.37 6.52 -2.54
CA ALA A 72 9.15 6.83 -3.95
C ALA A 72 9.29 8.33 -4.26
N VAL A 73 8.80 9.22 -3.39
CA VAL A 73 8.96 10.68 -3.53
C VAL A 73 10.43 11.09 -3.40
N LYS A 74 11.17 10.50 -2.45
CA LYS A 74 12.61 10.73 -2.32
C LYS A 74 13.34 10.36 -3.61
N TYR A 75 13.09 9.17 -4.15
CA TYR A 75 13.72 8.72 -5.39
C TYR A 75 13.29 9.53 -6.61
N GLU A 76 12.05 10.02 -6.65
CA GLU A 76 11.61 10.94 -7.71
C GLU A 76 12.44 12.22 -7.73
N THR A 77 12.73 12.78 -6.55
CA THR A 77 13.57 13.98 -6.42
C THR A 77 14.99 13.71 -6.93
N GLU A 78 15.56 12.56 -6.58
CA GLU A 78 16.88 12.12 -7.07
C GLU A 78 16.89 11.86 -8.59
N LEU A 79 15.83 11.28 -9.14
CA LEU A 79 15.70 11.03 -10.57
C LEU A 79 15.52 12.33 -11.37
N LYS A 80 14.69 13.27 -10.88
CA LYS A 80 14.48 14.58 -11.52
C LYS A 80 15.77 15.40 -11.57
N THR A 81 16.54 15.41 -10.48
CA THR A 81 17.84 16.10 -10.44
C THR A 81 18.88 15.51 -11.40
N ARG A 82 18.74 14.22 -11.74
CA ARG A 82 19.58 13.51 -12.72
C ARG A 82 18.97 13.44 -14.13
N GLU A 83 17.91 14.20 -14.41
CA GLU A 83 17.17 14.14 -15.68
C GLU A 83 16.72 12.72 -16.08
N TRP A 84 16.30 11.91 -15.11
CA TRP A 84 15.90 10.51 -15.29
C TRP A 84 17.00 9.60 -15.88
N LYS A 85 18.26 10.02 -15.81
CA LYS A 85 19.40 9.14 -16.12
C LYS A 85 19.48 8.06 -15.04
N VAL A 86 19.21 6.82 -15.44
CA VAL A 86 19.34 5.61 -14.64
C VAL A 86 20.74 5.06 -14.77
#